data_AF-A0A8J6L413-F1
#
_entry.id   AF-A0A8J6L413-F1
#
_cell.length_a   1.000
_cell.length_b   1.000
_cell.length_c   1.000
_cell.angle_alpha   90.00
_cell.angle_beta   90.00
_cell.angle_gamma   90.00
#
_symmetry.space_group_name_H-M   'P 1'
#
loop_
_entity.id
_entity.type
_entity.pdbx_description
1 polymer ?
#
loop_
_entity_poly.entity_id
_entity_poly.type
_entity_poly.pdbx_seq_one_letter_code
_entity_poly.pdbx_strand_id
1 'polypeptide(L)'
;PPGIMSVLDDVCATMHATGGGADQTLLQKLQAAVGTHEHFNSWSAGFVIHHYAGKVSYDVSGFCERNRDVLFSDLIELMQSSDQ
;
A
#
# COMPACT_ATOMS: atom_id res chain seq x y z
N PRO A 1 -12.72 13.06 -3.37
CA PRO A 1 -11.28 12.70 -3.44
C PRO A 1 -11.09 11.24 -3.00
N PRO A 2 -10.23 10.43 -3.65
CA PRO A 2 -9.95 9.06 -3.22
C PRO A 2 -9.25 9.05 -1.86
N GLY A 3 -9.59 8.06 -1.02
CA GLY A 3 -8.94 7.84 0.27
C GLY A 3 -7.67 7.01 0.16
N ILE A 4 -6.99 6.79 1.29
CA ILE A 4 -5.70 6.08 1.35
C ILE A 4 -5.79 4.68 0.72
N MET A 5 -6.81 3.89 1.09
CA MET A 5 -6.97 2.52 0.57
C MET A 5 -7.19 2.51 -0.94
N SER A 6 -8.01 3.43 -1.46
CA SER A 6 -8.24 3.54 -2.91
C SER A 6 -6.97 3.89 -3.68
N VAL A 7 -6.12 4.75 -3.11
CA VAL A 7 -4.82 5.08 -3.72
C VAL A 7 -3.86 3.89 -3.67
N LEU A 8 -3.86 3.14 -2.55
CA LEU A 8 -3.05 1.93 -2.40
C LEU A 8 -3.45 0.88 -3.45
N ASP A 9 -4.74 0.61 -3.62
CA ASP A 9 -5.25 -0.35 -4.58
C ASP A 9 -4.90 0.04 -6.03
N ASP A 10 -5.08 1.33 -6.38
CA ASP A 10 -4.72 1.86 -7.70
C ASP A 10 -3.21 1.69 -7.99
N VAL A 11 -2.34 2.01 -7.04
CA VAL A 11 -0.89 1.85 -7.20
C VAL A 11 -0.53 0.37 -7.34
N CYS A 12 -1.11 -0.51 -6.52
CA CYS A 12 -0.84 -1.94 -6.57
C CYS A 12 -1.28 -2.59 -7.89
N ALA A 13 -2.40 -2.12 -8.46
CA ALA A 13 -2.96 -2.61 -9.71
C ALA A 13 -2.25 -2.08 -10.96
N THR A 14 -1.76 -0.83 -10.92
CA THR A 14 -1.18 -0.16 -12.10
C THR A 14 0.33 -0.31 -12.20
N MET A 15 1.02 -0.57 -11.08
CA MET A 15 2.47 -0.70 -11.08
C MET A 15 2.88 -2.17 -11.15
N HIS A 16 3.66 -2.52 -12.17
CA HIS A 16 4.30 -3.84 -12.26
C HIS A 16 5.60 -3.93 -11.45
N ALA A 17 6.13 -2.79 -10.97
CA ALA A 17 7.30 -2.79 -10.11
C ALA A 17 6.99 -3.47 -8.76
N THR A 18 7.83 -4.44 -8.38
CA THR A 18 7.84 -5.05 -7.06
C THR A 18 8.86 -4.32 -6.17
N GLY A 19 8.53 -4.13 -4.89
CA GLY A 19 9.42 -3.50 -3.91
C GLY A 19 9.38 -1.96 -3.85
N GLY A 20 10.46 -1.36 -3.35
CA GLY A 20 10.49 0.03 -2.85
C GLY A 20 10.14 1.15 -3.85
N GLY A 21 10.16 0.88 -5.16
CA GLY A 21 9.65 1.82 -6.16
C GLY A 21 8.14 2.03 -6.07
N ALA A 22 7.39 0.96 -5.77
CA ALA A 22 5.93 1.02 -5.61
C ALA A 22 5.51 1.83 -4.40
N ASP A 23 6.19 1.61 -3.29
CA ASP A 23 5.93 2.31 -2.04
C ASP A 23 6.25 3.81 -2.16
N GLN A 24 7.29 4.18 -2.91
CA GLN A 24 7.60 5.59 -3.15
C GLN A 24 6.53 6.29 -4.01
N THR A 25 6.02 5.61 -5.04
CA THR A 25 4.90 6.11 -5.84
C THR A 25 3.62 6.22 -5.02
N LEU A 26 3.36 5.27 -4.11
CA LEU A 26 2.26 5.35 -3.16
C LEU A 26 2.32 6.64 -2.35
N LEU A 27 3.47 6.98 -1.75
CA LEU A 27 3.63 8.25 -1.02
C LEU A 27 3.35 9.48 -1.88
N GLN A 28 3.85 9.50 -3.12
CA GLN A 28 3.61 10.60 -4.04
C GLN A 28 2.12 10.77 -4.37
N LYS A 29 1.41 9.67 -4.64
CA LYS A 29 -0.03 9.72 -4.91
C LYS A 29 -0.84 10.09 -3.67
N LEU A 30 -0.46 9.62 -2.48
CA LEU A 30 -1.10 10.03 -1.23
C LEU A 30 -0.93 11.53 -0.98
N GLN A 31 0.28 12.06 -1.18
CA GLN A 31 0.53 13.50 -1.06
C GLN A 31 -0.33 14.31 -2.05
N ALA A 32 -0.49 13.83 -3.28
CA ALA A 32 -1.34 14.50 -4.28
C ALA A 32 -2.84 14.41 -3.94
N ALA A 33 -3.31 13.28 -3.40
CA ALA A 33 -4.72 13.02 -3.15
C ALA A 33 -5.23 13.63 -1.83
N VAL A 34 -4.43 13.56 -0.77
CA VAL A 34 -4.83 13.91 0.61
C VAL A 34 -3.83 14.80 1.34
N GLY A 35 -2.78 15.29 0.67
CA GLY A 35 -1.69 16.06 1.30
C GLY A 35 -2.09 17.39 1.95
N THR A 36 -3.28 17.92 1.67
CA THR A 36 -3.82 19.14 2.29
C THR A 36 -4.81 18.86 3.43
N HIS A 37 -5.11 17.59 3.70
CA HIS A 37 -6.08 17.20 4.71
C HIS A 37 -5.51 17.38 6.12
N GLU A 38 -6.25 18.01 7.03
CA GLU A 38 -5.76 18.34 8.39
C GLU A 38 -5.32 17.13 9.22
N HIS A 39 -5.85 15.94 8.88
CA HIS A 39 -5.53 14.68 9.53
C HIS A 39 -4.41 13.88 8.85
N PHE A 40 -3.70 14.45 7.88
CA PHE A 40 -2.65 13.78 7.12
C PHE A 40 -1.36 14.63 7.07
N ASN A 41 -0.21 13.99 7.27
CA ASN A 41 1.11 14.57 6.99
C ASN A 41 1.99 13.51 6.33
N SER A 42 2.89 13.89 5.43
CA SER A 42 3.86 12.97 4.81
C SER A 42 5.30 13.37 5.09
N TRP A 43 6.21 12.42 4.97
CA TRP A 43 7.66 12.62 4.98
C TRP A 43 8.34 11.73 3.93
N SER A 44 9.67 11.62 3.94
CA SER A 44 10.43 10.86 2.93
C SER A 44 10.17 9.35 2.91
N ALA A 45 10.03 8.69 4.06
CA ALA A 45 9.85 7.23 4.19
C ALA A 45 8.41 6.76 4.57
N GLY A 46 7.40 7.62 4.58
CA GLY A 46 6.13 7.31 5.27
C GLY A 46 5.19 8.50 5.45
N PHE A 47 4.12 8.28 6.21
CA PHE A 47 3.09 9.28 6.48
C PHE A 47 2.51 9.14 7.90
N VAL A 48 1.85 10.19 8.38
CA VAL A 48 1.22 10.27 9.70
C VAL A 48 -0.27 10.52 9.52
N ILE A 49 -1.08 9.76 10.25
CA ILE A 49 -2.53 9.98 10.36
C ILE A 49 -2.87 10.46 11.76
N HIS A 50 -3.65 11.54 11.84
CA HIS A 50 -4.19 12.05 13.09
C HIS A 50 -5.50 11.32 13.42
N HIS A 51 -5.40 10.20 14.13
CA HIS A 51 -6.56 9.47 14.63
C HIS A 51 -7.14 10.13 15.89
N TYR A 52 -8.36 9.75 16.26
CA TYR A 52 -9.01 10.24 17.48
C TYR A 52 -8.17 10.00 18.75
N ALA A 53 -7.41 8.90 18.77
CA ALA A 53 -6.56 8.50 19.90
C ALA A 53 -5.11 9.04 19.82
N GLY A 54 -4.79 9.85 18.80
CA GLY A 54 -3.47 10.41 18.61
C GLY A 54 -2.90 10.24 17.22
N LYS A 55 -1.66 10.71 17.04
CA LYS A 55 -0.94 10.66 15.76
C LYS A 55 -0.23 9.32 15.62
N VAL A 56 -0.43 8.64 14.50
CA VAL A 56 0.22 7.36 14.20
C VAL A 56 1.05 7.50 12.94
N SER A 57 2.32 7.10 13.03
CA SER A 57 3.25 7.08 11.91
C SER A 57 3.23 5.72 11.22
N TYR A 58 3.17 5.73 9.90
CA TYR A 58 3.18 4.57 9.03
C TYR A 58 4.43 4.62 8.14
N ASP A 59 5.25 3.58 8.22
CA ASP A 59 6.36 3.35 7.29
C ASP A 59 5.79 2.71 6.01
N VAL A 60 6.10 3.26 4.84
CA VAL A 60 5.53 2.77 3.58
C VAL A 60 6.19 1.49 3.07
N SER A 61 7.32 1.09 3.64
CA SER A 61 8.10 -0.06 3.18
C SER A 61 7.27 -1.34 3.15
N GLY A 62 7.16 -1.94 1.97
CA GLY A 62 6.45 -3.18 1.74
C GLY A 62 4.93 -3.04 1.75
N PHE A 63 4.36 -1.83 1.77
CA PHE A 63 2.90 -1.64 1.73
C PHE A 63 2.30 -2.27 0.47
N CYS A 64 2.86 -1.98 -0.70
CA CYS A 64 2.32 -2.48 -1.96
C CYS A 64 2.48 -4.00 -2.09
N GLU A 65 3.59 -4.55 -1.61
CA GLU A 65 3.81 -6.00 -1.60
C GLU A 65 2.81 -6.71 -0.70
N ARG A 66 2.61 -6.21 0.53
CA ARG A 66 1.65 -6.77 1.49
C ARG A 66 0.20 -6.65 1.01
N ASN A 67 -0.14 -5.56 0.31
CA ASN A 67 -1.49 -5.37 -0.22
C ASN A 67 -1.78 -6.27 -1.44
N ARG A 68 -0.76 -6.60 -2.25
CA ARG A 68 -0.93 -7.49 -3.40
C ARG A 68 -1.23 -8.92 -2.97
N ASP A 69 -0.67 -9.37 -1.84
CA ASP A 69 -0.91 -10.69 -1.23
C ASP A 69 -0.89 -11.85 -2.24
N VAL A 70 0.06 -11.80 -3.19
CA VAL A 70 0.12 -12.75 -4.31
C VAL A 70 0.76 -14.05 -3.86
N LEU A 71 0.04 -15.16 -4.07
CA LEU A 71 0.57 -16.52 -3.99
C LEU A 71 1.04 -17.00 -5.37
N PHE A 72 2.12 -17.78 -5.39
CA PHE A 72 2.58 -18.42 -6.63
C PHE A 72 1.57 -19.48 -7.09
N SER A 73 1.30 -19.53 -8.40
CA SER A 73 0.28 -20.41 -8.98
C SER A 73 0.60 -21.90 -8.79
N ASP A 74 1.89 -22.26 -8.77
CA ASP A 74 2.34 -23.62 -8.51
C ASP A 74 2.02 -24.10 -7.08
N LEU A 75 2.14 -23.23 -6.08
CA LEU A 75 1.74 -23.53 -4.70
C LEU A 75 0.23 -23.71 -4.59
N ILE A 76 -0.55 -22.92 -5.34
CA ILE A 76 -2.01 -23.07 -5.42
C ILE A 76 -2.37 -24.41 -6.05
N GLU A 77 -1.79 -24.73 -7.22
CA GLU A 77 -2.02 -25.98 -7.95
C GLU A 77 -1.62 -27.21 -7.12
N LEU A 78 -0.46 -27.16 -6.46
CA LEU A 78 0.03 -28.21 -5.56
C LEU A 78 -1.00 -28.52 -4.47
N MET A 79 -1.45 -27.49 -3.75
CA MET A 79 -2.45 -27.65 -2.69
C MET A 79 -3.76 -28.22 -3.22
N GLN A 80 -4.23 -27.77 -4.39
CA GLN A 80 -5.46 -28.26 -5.01
C GLN A 80 -5.38 -29.73 -5.47
N SER A 81 -4.20 -30.20 -5.86
CA SER A 81 -3.97 -31.59 -6.27
C SER A 81 -3.75 -32.58 -5.12
N SER A 82 -3.57 -32.10 -3.88
CA SER A 82 -3.07 -32.93 -2.78
C SER A 82 -4.05 -34.00 -2.25
N ASP A 83 -5.35 -33.86 -2.52
CA ASP A 83 -6.40 -34.83 -2.17
C ASP A 83 -6.83 -35.74 -3.36
N GLN A 84 -6.10 -35.72 -4.48
CA GLN A 84 -6.33 -36.61 -5.62
C GLN A 84 -5.57 -37.94 -5.49
#